data_AF-A0A646KN36-F1
#
_entry.id   AF-A0A646KN36-F1
#
_cell.length_a   1.000
_cell.length_b   1.000
_cell.length_c   1.000
_cell.angle_alpha   90.00
_cell.angle_beta   90.00
_cell.angle_gamma   90.00
#
_symmetry.space_group_name_H-M   'P 1'
#
loop_
_entity.id
_entity.type
_entity.pdbx_description
1 polymer ?
#
loop_
_entity_poly.entity_id
_entity_poly.type
_entity_poly.pdbx_seq_one_letter_code
_entity_poly.pdbx_strand_id
1 'polypeptide(L)'
;MASSPPGRLVLTPAPLGDSPVPTGRTLMIHPPYVHDNYLTGDALFSPDRLPFLPVAPLYAAELLETHGLAEPTLFDCQLHDLREHPDLEGYDSFGISVMGAQNITPAAHVHRYLTVDRELPAARVHIGGQGIERLSREEFGRIFPGAHKTDRQALAGLPGAMDIDLQRQLDRLPEPDLRVYLAHEMTLPFSQGCLFGCSFCGAQTRRRESFFNVRAHFDTACRLATRFGVSSLYLYCTSLDFFQQGLPGGDLDQLTGQLESIIELKERYPDLDIGMHALTRADSYNAAMRSEHVRDLVLRAGFDRFGFGADGAASVEVLRAMRKHADTLRSDLITAFQHMEENSLTPEILYVFGIPEDTEETLAETRALCGLLLETFPSSEYRGFPAKNEIPGNANWNRKGWRGSAEHLRLLDEPDYFLNLGFETLANEISHPDPAMRLMVNHYAVDMSMHAHELGRVRSYLTVPVSRPGAEIMDEHTLGAFREITAHYAPGLVADLDTGNLAARRAALNAAIPKDY
;
A
#
# COMPACT_ATOMS: atom_id res chain seq x y z
N MET A 1 -6.17 38.82 -38.25
CA MET A 1 -6.42 37.38 -38.47
C MET A 1 -6.77 36.78 -37.11
N ALA A 2 -8.05 36.46 -36.89
CA ALA A 2 -8.52 35.91 -35.63
C ALA A 2 -8.16 34.43 -35.54
N SER A 3 -7.51 34.02 -34.46
CA SER A 3 -7.15 32.63 -34.17
C SER A 3 -8.38 31.84 -33.77
N SER A 4 -8.68 30.77 -34.50
CA SER A 4 -9.74 29.81 -34.17
C SER A 4 -9.46 29.14 -32.83
N PRO A 5 -10.51 28.86 -32.02
CA PRO A 5 -10.34 28.13 -30.77
C PRO A 5 -9.95 26.67 -31.06
N PRO A 6 -9.20 26.01 -30.15
CA PRO A 6 -8.84 24.61 -30.30
C PRO A 6 -10.11 23.77 -30.33
N GLY A 7 -10.27 23.00 -31.40
CA GLY A 7 -11.43 22.14 -31.60
C GLY A 7 -11.51 21.09 -30.48
N ARG A 8 -12.62 21.08 -29.74
CA ARG A 8 -13.03 19.93 -28.94
C ARG A 8 -13.17 18.74 -29.90
N LEU A 9 -12.31 17.75 -29.75
CA LEU A 9 -12.50 16.42 -30.33
C LEU A 9 -13.78 15.85 -29.72
N VAL A 10 -14.88 15.93 -30.46
CA VAL A 10 -16.09 15.18 -30.15
C VAL A 10 -15.77 13.73 -30.49
N LEU A 11 -15.34 12.96 -29.49
CA LEU A 11 -15.21 11.52 -29.61
C LEU A 11 -16.61 10.95 -29.77
N THR A 12 -16.88 10.35 -30.93
CA THR A 12 -18.06 9.52 -31.14
C THR A 12 -18.05 8.42 -30.07
N PRO A 13 -19.10 8.25 -29.25
CA PRO A 13 -19.12 7.21 -28.24
C PRO A 13 -18.93 5.86 -28.92
N ALA A 14 -17.88 5.14 -28.52
CA ALA A 14 -17.69 3.75 -28.91
C ALA A 14 -18.94 2.95 -28.48
N PRO A 15 -19.32 1.88 -29.21
CA PRO A 15 -20.37 0.99 -28.75
C PRO A 15 -20.10 0.57 -27.29
N LEU A 16 -21.10 0.75 -26.44
CA LEU A 16 -21.10 0.36 -25.03
C LEU A 16 -20.62 -1.11 -24.94
N GLY A 17 -19.40 -1.33 -24.46
CA GLY A 17 -18.86 -2.69 -24.24
C GLY A 17 -17.38 -2.91 -24.58
N ASP A 18 -16.71 -2.03 -25.33
CA ASP A 18 -15.30 -2.23 -25.71
C ASP A 18 -14.33 -1.18 -25.13
N SER A 19 -14.81 -0.28 -24.26
CA SER A 19 -13.94 0.73 -23.66
C SER A 19 -12.94 0.09 -22.69
N PRO A 20 -11.64 0.43 -22.76
CA PRO A 20 -10.64 -0.05 -21.81
C PRO A 20 -10.78 0.60 -20.41
N VAL A 21 -11.66 1.59 -20.26
CA VAL A 21 -11.90 2.37 -19.04
C VAL A 21 -13.40 2.55 -18.80
N PRO A 22 -13.84 2.81 -17.55
CA PRO A 22 -15.24 3.16 -17.26
C PRO A 22 -15.72 4.36 -18.09
N THR A 23 -17.00 4.36 -18.47
CA THR A 23 -17.62 5.46 -19.23
C THR A 23 -19.05 5.74 -18.77
N GLY A 24 -19.56 6.93 -19.06
CA GLY A 24 -20.91 7.34 -18.67
C GLY A 24 -21.02 7.66 -17.18
N ARG A 25 -22.19 7.47 -16.58
CA ARG A 25 -22.37 7.59 -15.13
C ARG A 25 -21.65 6.43 -14.46
N THR A 26 -20.62 6.72 -13.67
CA THR A 26 -19.73 5.70 -13.13
C THR A 26 -19.69 5.73 -11.62
N LEU A 27 -19.85 4.56 -10.98
CA LEU A 27 -19.58 4.39 -9.55
C LEU A 27 -18.14 3.90 -9.36
N MET A 28 -17.29 4.72 -8.77
CA MET A 28 -15.90 4.42 -8.44
C MET A 28 -15.83 3.87 -7.01
N ILE A 29 -15.64 2.56 -6.90
CA ILE A 29 -15.67 1.81 -5.65
C ILE A 29 -14.26 1.58 -5.13
N HIS A 30 -14.00 2.04 -3.90
CA HIS A 30 -12.90 1.54 -3.10
C HIS A 30 -13.39 0.28 -2.35
N PRO A 31 -12.79 -0.90 -2.57
CA PRO A 31 -13.22 -2.13 -1.89
C PRO A 31 -13.08 -2.04 -0.36
N PRO A 32 -13.78 -2.92 0.38
CA PRO A 32 -13.61 -3.03 1.82
C PRO A 32 -12.15 -3.27 2.22
N TYR A 33 -11.85 -3.01 3.50
CA TYR A 33 -10.59 -3.47 4.08
C TYR A 33 -10.45 -4.99 3.94
N VAL A 34 -9.24 -5.45 3.69
CA VAL A 34 -8.97 -6.84 3.26
C VAL A 34 -9.36 -7.91 4.28
N HIS A 35 -9.48 -7.55 5.56
CA HIS A 35 -9.92 -8.47 6.61
C HIS A 35 -11.41 -8.32 6.97
N ASP A 36 -12.14 -7.45 6.28
CA ASP A 36 -13.60 -7.34 6.37
C ASP A 36 -14.27 -8.21 5.29
N ASN A 37 -15.33 -8.91 5.68
CA ASN A 37 -16.02 -9.89 4.85
C ASN A 37 -17.55 -9.68 4.78
N TYR A 38 -18.06 -8.49 5.13
CA TYR A 38 -19.51 -8.21 5.16
C TYR A 38 -20.24 -8.47 3.82
N LEU A 39 -19.52 -8.45 2.69
CA LEU A 39 -20.06 -8.77 1.36
C LEU A 39 -20.13 -10.28 1.05
N THR A 40 -19.67 -11.15 1.96
CA THR A 40 -19.62 -12.61 1.72
C THR A 40 -20.54 -13.45 2.59
N GLY A 41 -21.49 -12.83 3.27
CA GLY A 41 -22.54 -13.52 4.02
C GLY A 41 -23.39 -12.56 4.84
N ASP A 42 -23.93 -13.05 5.96
CA ASP A 42 -24.79 -12.28 6.87
C ASP A 42 -24.00 -11.43 7.88
N ALA A 43 -22.70 -11.21 7.64
CA ALA A 43 -21.88 -10.38 8.51
C ALA A 43 -22.40 -8.93 8.49
N LEU A 44 -22.49 -8.35 9.69
CA LEU A 44 -22.85 -6.95 9.87
C LEU A 44 -21.72 -6.08 9.37
N PHE A 45 -22.08 -5.02 8.65
CA PHE A 45 -21.12 -4.00 8.28
C PHE A 45 -20.60 -3.29 9.53
N SER A 46 -19.29 -3.08 9.58
CA SER A 46 -18.65 -2.22 10.55
C SER A 46 -17.76 -1.26 9.78
N PRO A 47 -17.89 0.06 9.97
CA PRO A 47 -16.91 0.99 9.47
C PRO A 47 -15.52 0.57 9.93
N ASP A 48 -14.58 0.78 9.03
CA ASP A 48 -13.17 0.59 9.26
C ASP A 48 -12.69 1.48 10.41
N ARG A 49 -11.79 0.95 11.24
CA ARG A 49 -11.28 1.66 12.42
C ARG A 49 -10.24 2.72 12.08
N LEU A 50 -9.49 2.48 11.00
CA LEU A 50 -8.44 3.36 10.51
C LEU A 50 -8.58 3.46 8.98
N PRO A 51 -9.65 4.11 8.51
CA PRO A 51 -9.87 4.33 7.08
C PRO A 51 -8.87 5.35 6.57
N PHE A 52 -8.34 5.11 5.36
CA PHE A 52 -7.49 6.08 4.67
C PHE A 52 -8.23 6.66 3.48
N LEU A 53 -7.88 7.90 3.11
CA LEU A 53 -8.43 8.53 1.92
C LEU A 53 -8.07 7.69 0.68
N PRO A 54 -9.05 7.18 -0.10
CA PRO A 54 -8.75 6.32 -1.24
C PRO A 54 -8.27 7.14 -2.44
N VAL A 55 -7.00 7.56 -2.41
CA VAL A 55 -6.37 8.43 -3.42
C VAL A 55 -6.44 7.84 -4.83
N ALA A 56 -6.24 6.53 -4.99
CA ALA A 56 -6.22 5.90 -6.31
C ALA A 56 -7.55 6.03 -7.09
N PRO A 57 -8.73 5.69 -6.53
CA PRO A 57 -9.99 5.92 -7.22
C PRO A 57 -10.34 7.42 -7.38
N LEU A 58 -9.89 8.30 -6.47
CA LEU A 58 -10.05 9.76 -6.64
C LEU A 58 -9.28 10.28 -7.87
N TYR A 59 -8.02 9.87 -8.04
CA TYR A 59 -7.24 10.20 -9.24
C TYR A 59 -7.88 9.65 -10.52
N ALA A 60 -8.33 8.40 -10.49
CA ALA A 60 -8.96 7.79 -11.64
C ALA A 60 -10.26 8.53 -12.01
N ALA A 61 -11.08 8.89 -11.03
CA ALA A 61 -12.28 9.69 -11.22
C ALA A 61 -11.97 11.04 -11.86
N GLU A 62 -11.00 11.78 -11.30
CA GLU A 62 -10.62 13.10 -11.79
C GLU A 62 -10.07 13.06 -13.23
N LEU A 63 -9.29 12.04 -13.58
CA LEU A 63 -8.85 11.78 -14.95
C LEU A 63 -10.02 11.52 -15.90
N LEU A 64 -10.89 10.58 -15.53
CA LEU A 64 -12.02 10.20 -16.38
C LEU A 64 -12.92 11.41 -16.66
N GLU A 65 -13.18 12.23 -15.65
CA GLU A 65 -14.05 13.40 -15.80
C GLU A 65 -13.39 14.54 -16.58
N THR A 66 -12.13 14.88 -16.29
CA THR A 66 -11.39 15.94 -17.01
C THR A 66 -11.29 15.65 -18.51
N HIS A 67 -11.20 14.37 -18.88
CA HIS A 67 -11.16 13.94 -20.27
C HIS A 67 -12.54 13.62 -20.88
N GLY A 68 -13.63 13.87 -20.15
CA GLY A 68 -15.01 13.67 -20.64
C GLY A 68 -15.35 12.21 -20.92
N LEU A 69 -14.68 11.27 -20.25
CA LEU A 69 -14.89 9.83 -20.40
C LEU A 69 -16.03 9.34 -19.50
N ALA A 70 -16.14 9.88 -18.29
CA ALA A 70 -17.16 9.50 -17.32
C ALA A 70 -17.62 10.65 -16.43
N GLU A 71 -18.75 10.45 -15.77
CA GLU A 71 -19.29 11.24 -14.66
C GLU A 71 -19.18 10.41 -13.37
N PRO A 72 -18.03 10.48 -12.66
CA PRO A 72 -17.75 9.60 -11.54
C PRO A 72 -18.45 10.04 -10.25
N THR A 73 -18.92 9.05 -9.50
CA THR A 73 -19.31 9.17 -8.08
C THR A 73 -18.44 8.20 -7.28
N LEU A 74 -17.86 8.65 -6.17
CA LEU A 74 -17.03 7.80 -5.32
C LEU A 74 -17.90 7.07 -4.30
N PHE A 75 -17.57 5.81 -4.05
CA PHE A 75 -18.15 5.01 -2.98
C PHE A 75 -17.03 4.29 -2.22
N ASP A 76 -16.89 4.58 -0.93
CA ASP A 76 -15.86 3.99 -0.08
C ASP A 76 -16.43 2.92 0.85
N CYS A 77 -16.15 1.65 0.54
CA CYS A 77 -16.57 0.52 1.36
C CYS A 77 -15.82 0.41 2.70
N GLN A 78 -14.82 1.26 2.98
CA GLN A 78 -14.26 1.38 4.34
C GLN A 78 -15.24 2.08 5.28
N LEU A 79 -16.10 2.97 4.77
CA LEU A 79 -16.98 3.81 5.59
C LEU A 79 -18.46 3.46 5.44
N HIS A 80 -18.85 2.88 4.30
CA HIS A 80 -20.25 2.66 3.96
C HIS A 80 -20.53 1.23 3.49
N ASP A 81 -21.72 0.74 3.83
CA ASP A 81 -22.20 -0.55 3.35
C ASP A 81 -22.72 -0.42 1.91
N LEU A 82 -22.01 -1.03 0.96
CA LEU A 82 -22.44 -1.08 -0.46
C LEU A 82 -23.84 -1.67 -0.64
N ARG A 83 -24.30 -2.53 0.28
CA ARG A 83 -25.65 -3.12 0.24
C ARG A 83 -26.75 -2.11 0.44
N GLU A 84 -26.43 -0.97 1.07
CA GLU A 84 -27.35 0.13 1.35
C GLU A 84 -27.35 1.19 0.24
N HIS A 85 -26.56 1.01 -0.82
CA HIS A 85 -26.54 1.96 -1.93
C HIS A 85 -27.90 1.99 -2.68
N PRO A 86 -28.56 3.16 -2.80
CA PRO A 86 -29.97 3.24 -3.19
C PRO A 86 -30.26 3.00 -4.69
N ASP A 87 -29.28 3.24 -5.57
CA ASP A 87 -29.46 3.18 -7.03
C ASP A 87 -28.20 2.64 -7.72
N LEU A 88 -27.96 1.33 -7.64
CA LEU A 88 -26.83 0.71 -8.36
C LEU A 88 -27.15 0.56 -9.86
N GLU A 89 -28.41 0.28 -10.19
CA GLU A 89 -28.89 0.06 -11.55
C GLU A 89 -28.78 1.31 -12.45
N GLY A 90 -28.79 2.50 -11.85
CA GLY A 90 -28.66 3.79 -12.52
C GLY A 90 -27.26 4.13 -13.05
N TYR A 91 -26.24 3.32 -12.76
CA TYR A 91 -24.89 3.49 -13.29
C TYR A 91 -24.65 2.72 -14.60
N ASP A 92 -23.96 3.38 -15.53
CA ASP A 92 -23.55 2.81 -16.81
C ASP A 92 -22.33 1.90 -16.65
N SER A 93 -21.44 2.24 -15.71
CA SER A 93 -20.26 1.44 -15.39
C SER A 93 -19.83 1.54 -13.92
N PHE A 94 -19.00 0.58 -13.50
CA PHE A 94 -18.44 0.49 -12.16
C PHE A 94 -16.91 0.39 -12.27
N GLY A 95 -16.19 1.23 -11.53
CA GLY A 95 -14.73 1.16 -11.43
C GLY A 95 -14.32 0.62 -10.07
N ILE A 96 -13.55 -0.47 -10.00
CA ILE A 96 -13.05 -1.07 -8.76
C ILE A 96 -11.52 -0.94 -8.72
N SER A 97 -10.99 -0.34 -7.64
CA SER A 97 -9.54 -0.13 -7.48
C SER A 97 -8.88 -1.24 -6.65
N VAL A 98 -7.81 -1.85 -7.18
CA VAL A 98 -7.03 -2.92 -6.55
C VAL A 98 -5.57 -2.48 -6.36
N MET A 99 -5.25 -1.99 -5.16
CA MET A 99 -3.91 -1.43 -4.86
C MET A 99 -2.85 -2.53 -4.67
N GLY A 100 -3.09 -3.50 -3.78
CA GLY A 100 -2.20 -4.64 -3.52
C GLY A 100 -2.82 -5.98 -3.92
N ALA A 101 -2.01 -7.05 -3.88
CA ALA A 101 -2.48 -8.40 -4.20
C ALA A 101 -3.62 -8.85 -3.27
N GLN A 102 -3.50 -8.58 -1.97
CA GLN A 102 -4.55 -8.83 -0.97
C GLN A 102 -5.87 -8.13 -1.25
N ASN A 103 -5.86 -6.98 -1.94
CA ASN A 103 -7.09 -6.27 -2.30
C ASN A 103 -7.87 -6.98 -3.43
N ILE A 104 -7.31 -8.02 -4.07
CA ILE A 104 -8.05 -8.84 -5.05
C ILE A 104 -9.23 -9.55 -4.38
N THR A 105 -9.07 -10.03 -3.15
CA THR A 105 -10.13 -10.71 -2.39
C THR A 105 -11.37 -9.80 -2.20
N PRO A 106 -11.28 -8.64 -1.52
CA PRO A 106 -12.44 -7.76 -1.36
C PRO A 106 -12.96 -7.22 -2.71
N ALA A 107 -12.09 -6.99 -3.71
CA ALA A 107 -12.54 -6.62 -5.05
C ALA A 107 -13.36 -7.72 -5.73
N ALA A 108 -12.99 -8.99 -5.54
CA ALA A 108 -13.75 -10.13 -6.06
C ALA A 108 -15.11 -10.26 -5.35
N HIS A 109 -15.16 -9.95 -4.06
CA HIS A 109 -16.43 -9.90 -3.31
C HIS A 109 -17.34 -8.78 -3.81
N VAL A 110 -16.82 -7.56 -4.03
CA VAL A 110 -17.58 -6.46 -4.65
C VAL A 110 -18.06 -6.86 -6.05
N HIS A 111 -17.19 -7.42 -6.88
CA HIS A 111 -17.56 -7.89 -8.22
C HIS A 111 -18.70 -8.93 -8.17
N ARG A 112 -18.60 -9.93 -7.30
CA ARG A 112 -19.63 -10.95 -7.13
C ARG A 112 -20.94 -10.35 -6.63
N TYR A 113 -20.88 -9.44 -5.66
CA TYR A 113 -22.05 -8.73 -5.17
C TYR A 113 -22.78 -8.00 -6.31
N LEU A 114 -22.05 -7.23 -7.12
CA LEU A 114 -22.64 -6.52 -8.26
C LEU A 114 -23.21 -7.46 -9.32
N THR A 115 -22.51 -8.55 -9.65
CA THR A 115 -22.82 -9.36 -10.84
C THR A 115 -23.72 -10.57 -10.56
N VAL A 116 -23.59 -11.19 -9.39
CA VAL A 116 -24.35 -12.37 -8.98
C VAL A 116 -25.51 -11.97 -8.09
N ASP A 117 -25.24 -11.21 -7.01
CA ASP A 117 -26.27 -10.91 -6.02
C ASP A 117 -27.23 -9.80 -6.49
N ARG A 118 -26.71 -8.85 -7.27
CA ARG A 118 -27.48 -7.75 -7.90
C ARG A 118 -27.79 -7.96 -9.38
N GLU A 119 -27.33 -9.08 -9.96
CA GLU A 119 -27.57 -9.45 -11.36
C GLU A 119 -27.19 -8.36 -12.39
N LEU A 120 -26.24 -7.46 -12.05
CA LEU A 120 -25.79 -6.42 -12.97
C LEU A 120 -24.87 -7.01 -14.04
N PRO A 121 -24.90 -6.50 -15.29
CA PRO A 121 -24.04 -7.02 -16.35
C PRO A 121 -22.56 -6.86 -16.02
N ALA A 122 -21.81 -7.97 -15.97
CA ALA A 122 -20.37 -7.95 -15.69
C ALA A 122 -19.55 -7.08 -16.65
N ALA A 123 -20.01 -6.93 -17.90
CA ALA A 123 -19.41 -6.02 -18.89
C ALA A 123 -19.47 -4.53 -18.51
N ARG A 124 -20.21 -4.16 -17.45
CA ARG A 124 -20.18 -2.80 -16.87
C ARG A 124 -19.08 -2.63 -15.83
N VAL A 125 -18.44 -3.71 -15.38
CA VAL A 125 -17.46 -3.68 -14.29
C VAL A 125 -16.06 -3.58 -14.86
N HIS A 126 -15.33 -2.56 -14.42
CA HIS A 126 -13.94 -2.31 -14.76
C HIS A 126 -13.10 -2.40 -13.50
N ILE A 127 -12.00 -3.14 -13.57
CA ILE A 127 -11.12 -3.35 -12.42
C ILE A 127 -9.72 -2.93 -12.81
N GLY A 128 -9.14 -2.01 -12.04
CA GLY A 128 -7.83 -1.43 -12.31
C GLY A 128 -6.98 -1.37 -11.05
N GLY A 129 -5.67 -1.18 -11.24
CA GLY A 129 -4.71 -0.99 -10.14
C GLY A 129 -3.52 -1.93 -10.20
N GLN A 130 -2.51 -1.66 -9.36
CA GLN A 130 -1.23 -2.37 -9.38
C GLN A 130 -1.38 -3.85 -8.99
N GLY A 131 -2.33 -4.19 -8.12
CA GLY A 131 -2.51 -5.56 -7.62
C GLY A 131 -2.85 -6.58 -8.71
N ILE A 132 -3.39 -6.15 -9.85
CA ILE A 132 -3.82 -7.03 -10.96
C ILE A 132 -3.01 -6.84 -12.26
N GLU A 133 -1.98 -5.99 -12.25
CA GLU A 133 -1.28 -5.51 -13.46
C GLU A 133 -0.71 -6.66 -14.29
N ARG A 134 -0.18 -7.71 -13.66
CA ARG A 134 0.49 -8.84 -14.35
C ARG A 134 -0.39 -10.05 -14.60
N LEU A 135 -1.65 -10.04 -14.16
CA LEU A 135 -2.61 -11.08 -14.51
C LEU A 135 -2.82 -11.12 -16.02
N SER A 136 -2.70 -12.30 -16.62
CA SER A 136 -3.12 -12.50 -18.00
C SER A 136 -4.64 -12.32 -18.16
N ARG A 137 -5.12 -12.16 -19.39
CA ARG A 137 -6.57 -12.05 -19.66
C ARG A 137 -7.35 -13.26 -19.14
N GLU A 138 -6.77 -14.46 -19.27
CA GLU A 138 -7.36 -15.70 -18.78
C GLU A 138 -7.42 -15.73 -17.25
N GLU A 139 -6.30 -15.43 -16.58
CA GLU A 139 -6.22 -15.37 -15.11
C GLU A 139 -7.18 -14.32 -14.54
N PHE A 140 -7.22 -13.13 -15.14
CA PHE A 140 -8.18 -12.09 -14.77
C PHE A 140 -9.62 -12.57 -14.94
N GLY A 141 -9.96 -13.20 -16.07
CA GLY A 141 -11.31 -13.70 -16.33
C GLY A 141 -11.73 -14.87 -15.43
N ARG A 142 -10.79 -15.60 -14.82
CA ARG A 142 -11.10 -16.61 -13.80
C ARG A 142 -11.54 -15.96 -12.48
N ILE A 143 -10.89 -14.87 -12.08
CA ILE A 143 -11.20 -14.15 -10.84
C ILE A 143 -12.42 -13.24 -11.01
N PHE A 144 -12.51 -12.56 -12.15
CA PHE A 144 -13.52 -11.53 -12.46
C PHE A 144 -14.25 -11.85 -13.77
N PRO A 145 -15.11 -12.89 -13.80
CA PRO A 145 -15.72 -13.37 -15.02
C PRO A 145 -16.60 -12.30 -15.68
N GLY A 146 -16.29 -11.97 -16.93
CA GLY A 146 -17.05 -11.02 -17.74
C GLY A 146 -16.71 -9.54 -17.52
N ALA A 147 -15.87 -9.22 -16.54
CA ALA A 147 -15.40 -7.85 -16.28
C ALA A 147 -14.29 -7.40 -17.23
N HIS A 148 -14.01 -6.10 -17.23
CA HIS A 148 -12.91 -5.48 -17.97
C HIS A 148 -11.71 -5.23 -17.06
N LYS A 149 -10.54 -5.70 -17.48
CA LYS A 149 -9.27 -5.30 -16.88
C LYS A 149 -8.83 -3.94 -17.42
N THR A 150 -8.74 -2.94 -16.56
CA THR A 150 -8.24 -1.61 -16.90
C THR A 150 -6.72 -1.56 -16.72
N ASP A 151 -5.99 -1.40 -17.82
CA ASP A 151 -4.54 -1.20 -17.77
C ASP A 151 -4.21 0.18 -17.18
N ARG A 152 -3.19 0.24 -16.31
CA ARG A 152 -2.77 1.51 -15.70
C ARG A 152 -2.41 2.57 -16.74
N GLN A 153 -1.81 2.18 -17.86
CA GLN A 153 -1.44 3.08 -18.95
C GLN A 153 -2.65 3.72 -19.64
N ALA A 154 -3.85 3.12 -19.53
CA ALA A 154 -5.06 3.71 -20.10
C ALA A 154 -5.39 5.08 -19.47
N LEU A 155 -5.10 5.25 -18.18
CA LEU A 155 -5.29 6.51 -17.46
C LEU A 155 -3.99 7.30 -17.32
N ALA A 156 -2.88 6.63 -16.98
CA ALA A 156 -1.59 7.30 -16.79
C ALA A 156 -0.99 7.87 -18.09
N GLY A 157 -1.47 7.42 -19.26
CA GLY A 157 -1.08 7.96 -20.57
C GLY A 157 -1.87 9.21 -21.00
N LEU A 158 -2.87 9.64 -20.22
CA LEU A 158 -3.65 10.83 -20.55
C LEU A 158 -2.83 12.11 -20.34
N PRO A 159 -2.99 13.14 -21.19
CA PRO A 159 -2.28 14.41 -21.02
C PRO A 159 -2.54 15.05 -19.65
N GLY A 160 -1.47 15.41 -18.94
CA GLY A 160 -1.57 16.05 -17.62
C GLY A 160 -1.87 15.09 -16.47
N ALA A 161 -1.70 13.77 -16.64
CA ALA A 161 -2.02 12.78 -15.59
C ALA A 161 -1.28 12.99 -14.26
N MET A 162 -0.12 13.64 -14.27
CA MET A 162 0.64 13.99 -13.07
C MET A 162 0.27 15.37 -12.50
N ASP A 163 -0.37 16.24 -13.29
CA ASP A 163 -0.63 17.66 -12.95
C ASP A 163 -2.02 17.88 -12.32
N ILE A 164 -2.76 16.80 -12.13
CA ILE A 164 -4.16 16.82 -11.69
C ILE A 164 -4.29 17.43 -10.30
N ASP A 165 -5.38 18.17 -10.08
CA ASP A 165 -5.84 18.60 -8.76
C ASP A 165 -7.04 17.76 -8.32
N LEU A 166 -6.95 17.12 -7.15
CA LEU A 166 -8.02 16.29 -6.58
C LEU A 166 -9.13 17.10 -5.93
N GLN A 167 -8.99 18.43 -5.80
CA GLN A 167 -9.95 19.29 -5.10
C GLN A 167 -11.39 19.04 -5.53
N ARG A 168 -11.66 18.94 -6.84
CA ARG A 168 -13.02 18.74 -7.37
C ARG A 168 -13.67 17.45 -6.86
N GLN A 169 -12.92 16.35 -6.79
CA GLN A 169 -13.46 15.08 -6.28
C GLN A 169 -13.60 15.10 -4.76
N LEU A 170 -12.66 15.73 -4.05
CA LEU A 170 -12.72 15.90 -2.61
C LEU A 170 -13.93 16.74 -2.17
N ASP A 171 -14.25 17.82 -2.89
CA ASP A 171 -15.40 18.68 -2.61
C ASP A 171 -16.75 17.95 -2.77
N ARG A 172 -16.79 16.79 -3.44
CA ARG A 172 -17.98 15.95 -3.60
C ARG A 172 -18.15 14.89 -2.52
N LEU A 173 -17.11 14.62 -1.72
CA LEU A 173 -17.20 13.66 -0.63
C LEU A 173 -18.07 14.22 0.51
N PRO A 174 -18.82 13.37 1.23
CA PRO A 174 -19.54 13.80 2.42
C PRO A 174 -18.60 14.42 3.47
N GLU A 175 -19.02 15.52 4.10
CA GLU A 175 -18.22 16.15 5.17
C GLU A 175 -17.87 15.20 6.33
N PRO A 176 -18.77 14.29 6.79
CA PRO A 176 -18.42 13.31 7.83
C PRO A 176 -17.21 12.44 7.43
N ASP A 177 -17.17 11.99 6.18
CA ASP A 177 -16.10 11.12 5.67
C ASP A 177 -14.77 11.87 5.62
N LEU A 178 -14.77 13.10 5.10
CA LEU A 178 -13.58 13.96 5.07
C LEU A 178 -13.00 14.21 6.46
N ARG A 179 -13.87 14.44 7.46
CA ARG A 179 -13.43 14.61 8.86
C ARG A 179 -12.79 13.35 9.41
N VAL A 180 -13.30 12.17 9.06
CA VAL A 180 -12.71 10.89 9.45
C VAL A 180 -11.32 10.74 8.83
N TYR A 181 -11.17 10.98 7.52
CA TYR A 181 -9.85 10.89 6.88
C TYR A 181 -8.82 11.87 7.46
N LEU A 182 -9.22 13.10 7.79
CA LEU A 182 -8.33 14.11 8.39
C LEU A 182 -7.94 13.81 9.84
N ALA A 183 -8.70 12.97 10.54
CA ALA A 183 -8.37 12.54 11.89
C ALA A 183 -7.30 11.43 11.92
N HIS A 184 -6.94 10.89 10.75
CA HIS A 184 -5.95 9.85 10.57
C HIS A 184 -4.81 10.36 9.68
N GLU A 185 -3.80 9.51 9.49
CA GLU A 185 -2.77 9.79 8.49
C GLU A 185 -3.40 9.89 7.10
N MET A 186 -3.07 10.97 6.40
CA MET A 186 -3.51 11.18 5.03
C MET A 186 -2.38 10.90 4.04
N THR A 187 -2.72 10.26 2.93
CA THR A 187 -1.79 10.07 1.83
C THR A 187 -1.61 11.39 1.05
N LEU A 188 -0.38 11.89 0.97
CA LEU A 188 0.01 12.99 0.08
C LEU A 188 0.66 12.40 -1.18
N PRO A 189 0.01 12.48 -2.36
CA PRO A 189 0.62 12.10 -3.62
C PRO A 189 1.85 12.97 -3.88
N PHE A 190 3.04 12.39 -3.71
CA PHE A 190 4.30 13.12 -3.81
C PHE A 190 5.00 12.86 -5.13
N SER A 191 5.37 11.60 -5.38
CA SER A 191 6.02 11.20 -6.62
C SER A 191 5.73 9.75 -7.00
N GLN A 192 6.06 9.39 -8.24
CA GLN A 192 5.94 8.02 -8.74
C GLN A 192 7.11 7.66 -9.65
N GLY A 193 7.54 6.39 -9.55
CA GLY A 193 8.64 5.83 -10.34
C GLY A 193 9.88 5.61 -9.49
N CYS A 194 10.57 4.52 -9.75
CA CYS A 194 11.80 4.14 -9.05
C CYS A 194 12.81 3.63 -10.08
N LEU A 195 14.05 4.12 -10.08
CA LEU A 195 15.08 3.70 -11.03
C LEU A 195 15.58 2.28 -10.75
N PHE A 196 15.39 1.80 -9.52
CA PHE A 196 15.80 0.48 -9.08
C PHE A 196 14.86 -0.61 -9.61
N GLY A 197 15.37 -1.84 -9.68
CA GLY A 197 14.71 -2.99 -10.31
C GLY A 197 14.58 -4.19 -9.37
N CYS A 198 14.27 -3.95 -8.09
CA CYS A 198 14.12 -4.99 -7.07
C CYS A 198 13.12 -6.06 -7.54
N SER A 199 13.46 -7.34 -7.38
CA SER A 199 12.68 -8.45 -7.95
C SER A 199 11.31 -8.65 -7.30
N PHE A 200 11.21 -8.37 -6.00
CA PHE A 200 10.00 -8.56 -5.19
C PHE A 200 9.03 -7.36 -5.26
N CYS A 201 9.51 -6.18 -5.65
CA CYS A 201 8.73 -4.95 -5.62
C CYS A 201 7.66 -4.93 -6.75
N GLY A 202 6.40 -4.73 -6.37
CA GLY A 202 5.29 -4.59 -7.31
C GLY A 202 5.14 -3.21 -7.93
N ALA A 203 5.95 -2.23 -7.48
CA ALA A 203 5.82 -0.85 -7.92
C ALA A 203 6.47 -0.58 -9.29
N GLN A 204 6.32 0.65 -9.79
CA GLN A 204 6.91 1.10 -11.05
C GLN A 204 8.42 1.25 -10.96
N THR A 205 9.12 0.14 -11.18
CA THR A 205 10.57 0.04 -11.18
C THR A 205 11.18 0.35 -12.54
N ARG A 206 12.49 0.65 -12.56
CA ARG A 206 13.28 1.04 -13.74
C ARG A 206 12.74 2.25 -14.50
N ARG A 207 12.15 3.20 -13.78
CA ARG A 207 11.66 4.46 -14.33
C ARG A 207 12.22 5.61 -13.50
N ARG A 208 12.55 6.73 -14.15
CA ARG A 208 12.85 7.95 -13.39
C ARG A 208 11.59 8.38 -12.65
N GLU A 209 11.80 8.92 -11.45
CA GLU A 209 10.73 9.48 -10.66
C GLU A 209 10.14 10.71 -11.35
N SER A 210 8.84 10.91 -11.19
CA SER A 210 8.09 12.08 -11.63
C SER A 210 7.19 12.53 -10.49
N PHE A 211 7.16 13.84 -10.25
CA PHE A 211 6.37 14.42 -9.16
C PHE A 211 4.93 14.62 -9.59
N PHE A 212 4.00 14.42 -8.66
CA PHE A 212 2.60 14.85 -8.82
C PHE A 212 2.49 16.36 -8.62
N ASN A 213 1.27 16.91 -8.72
CA ASN A 213 0.96 18.28 -8.32
C ASN A 213 0.96 18.43 -6.78
N VAL A 214 2.12 18.20 -6.15
CA VAL A 214 2.30 18.16 -4.69
C VAL A 214 1.75 19.42 -4.03
N ARG A 215 2.03 20.59 -4.62
CA ARG A 215 1.55 21.89 -4.12
C ARG A 215 0.02 21.93 -4.02
N ALA A 216 -0.71 21.53 -5.06
CA ALA A 216 -2.17 21.57 -5.04
C ALA A 216 -2.77 20.58 -4.05
N HIS A 217 -2.20 19.37 -3.96
CA HIS A 217 -2.67 18.35 -3.02
C HIS A 217 -2.42 18.75 -1.56
N PHE A 218 -1.23 19.27 -1.26
CA PHE A 218 -0.89 19.74 0.08
C PHE A 218 -1.74 20.96 0.48
N ASP A 219 -1.93 21.93 -0.42
CA ASP A 219 -2.80 23.08 -0.16
C ASP A 219 -4.24 22.63 0.12
N THR A 220 -4.75 21.67 -0.65
CA THR A 220 -6.10 21.14 -0.44
C THR A 220 -6.24 20.45 0.91
N ALA A 221 -5.27 19.64 1.33
CA ALA A 221 -5.26 19.03 2.66
C ALA A 221 -5.29 20.10 3.78
N CYS A 222 -4.45 21.13 3.67
CA CYS A 222 -4.40 22.23 4.64
C CYS A 222 -5.73 22.99 4.71
N ARG A 223 -6.33 23.36 3.56
CA ARG A 223 -7.63 24.05 3.52
C ARG A 223 -8.73 23.21 4.15
N LEU A 224 -8.76 21.91 3.89
CA LEU A 224 -9.73 21.00 4.50
C LEU A 224 -9.55 20.94 6.02
N ALA A 225 -8.31 20.81 6.50
CA ALA A 225 -8.01 20.82 7.94
C ALA A 225 -8.48 22.12 8.60
N THR A 226 -8.14 23.28 8.03
CA THR A 226 -8.61 24.58 8.53
C THR A 226 -10.13 24.70 8.50
N ARG A 227 -10.79 24.30 7.41
CA ARG A 227 -12.26 24.31 7.28
C ARG A 227 -12.93 23.51 8.38
N PHE A 228 -12.37 22.36 8.74
CA PHE A 228 -12.96 21.45 9.72
C PHE A 228 -12.48 21.67 11.16
N GLY A 229 -11.54 22.61 11.37
CA GLY A 229 -10.98 22.94 12.68
C GLY A 229 -10.03 21.87 13.21
N VAL A 230 -9.37 21.14 12.32
CA VAL A 230 -8.33 20.16 12.67
C VAL A 230 -7.03 20.93 12.93
N SER A 231 -6.40 20.71 14.09
CA SER A 231 -5.17 21.43 14.49
C SER A 231 -3.89 20.77 14.03
N SER A 232 -3.94 19.50 13.61
CA SER A 232 -2.77 18.71 13.23
C SER A 232 -3.05 17.83 12.01
N LEU A 233 -2.12 17.81 11.06
CA LEU A 233 -2.12 16.90 9.93
C LEU A 233 -0.88 16.01 9.97
N TYR A 234 -1.08 14.71 9.79
CA TYR A 234 0.01 13.77 9.56
C TYR A 234 -0.11 13.17 8.17
N LEU A 235 0.98 13.21 7.40
CA LEU A 235 0.96 12.91 5.98
C LEU A 235 2.00 11.85 5.58
N TYR A 236 1.53 10.77 4.96
CA TYR A 236 2.40 9.85 4.21
C TYR A 236 2.68 10.40 2.81
N CYS A 237 3.90 10.88 2.59
CA CYS A 237 4.35 11.31 1.27
C CYS A 237 4.67 10.08 0.40
N THR A 238 3.79 9.78 -0.57
CA THR A 238 3.98 8.60 -1.43
C THR A 238 5.19 8.79 -2.33
N SER A 239 6.27 8.10 -2.02
CA SER A 239 7.41 7.90 -2.90
C SER A 239 7.97 6.50 -2.70
N LEU A 240 8.54 5.93 -3.76
CA LEU A 240 9.25 4.66 -3.71
C LEU A 240 10.70 4.84 -3.23
N ASP A 241 11.25 6.04 -3.40
CA ASP A 241 12.56 6.44 -2.93
C ASP A 241 12.64 7.98 -2.88
N PHE A 242 12.24 8.57 -1.75
CA PHE A 242 12.06 10.03 -1.61
C PHE A 242 13.29 10.85 -2.02
N PHE A 243 14.48 10.33 -1.73
CA PHE A 243 15.75 11.02 -2.01
C PHE A 243 16.41 10.56 -3.33
N GLN A 244 15.67 9.91 -4.23
CA GLN A 244 16.23 9.39 -5.49
C GLN A 244 16.94 10.48 -6.32
N GLN A 245 16.45 11.72 -6.28
CA GLN A 245 17.08 12.85 -6.97
C GLN A 245 18.47 13.24 -6.44
N GLY A 246 18.82 12.80 -5.23
CA GLY A 246 20.16 12.99 -4.65
C GLY A 246 21.22 12.04 -5.21
N LEU A 247 20.82 11.02 -5.98
CA LEU A 247 21.75 10.07 -6.59
C LEU A 247 22.45 10.66 -7.82
N PRO A 248 23.60 10.08 -8.26
CA PRO A 248 24.28 10.50 -9.47
C PRO A 248 23.35 10.51 -10.70
N GLY A 249 23.21 11.67 -11.34
CA GLY A 249 22.33 11.87 -12.50
C GLY A 249 20.87 12.16 -12.17
N GLY A 250 20.52 12.29 -10.89
CA GLY A 250 19.27 12.89 -10.42
C GLY A 250 19.27 14.41 -10.54
N ASP A 251 18.10 15.01 -10.31
CA ASP A 251 17.88 16.45 -10.38
C ASP A 251 17.44 16.99 -9.01
N LEU A 252 18.42 17.32 -8.17
CA LEU A 252 18.19 17.74 -6.80
C LEU A 252 17.34 19.01 -6.71
N ASP A 253 17.40 19.88 -7.72
CA ASP A 253 16.61 21.12 -7.80
C ASP A 253 15.10 20.82 -7.88
N GLN A 254 14.70 19.68 -8.45
CA GLN A 254 13.30 19.27 -8.42
C GLN A 254 12.84 18.93 -7.01
N LEU A 255 13.65 18.19 -6.24
CA LEU A 255 13.29 17.84 -4.87
C LEU A 255 13.24 19.10 -3.97
N THR A 256 14.26 19.96 -4.05
CA THR A 256 14.29 21.19 -3.24
C THR A 256 13.14 22.12 -3.61
N GLY A 257 12.80 22.26 -4.89
CA GLY A 257 11.65 23.04 -5.33
C GLY A 257 10.30 22.54 -4.79
N GLN A 258 10.11 21.22 -4.66
CA GLN A 258 8.92 20.67 -4.00
C GLN A 258 8.90 20.99 -2.50
N LEU A 259 10.04 20.83 -1.81
CA LEU A 259 10.16 21.13 -0.38
C LEU A 259 9.92 22.62 -0.08
N GLU A 260 10.51 23.52 -0.87
CA GLU A 260 10.29 24.96 -0.78
C GLU A 260 8.81 25.32 -0.97
N SER A 261 8.15 24.71 -1.95
CA SER A 261 6.72 24.90 -2.16
C SER A 261 5.88 24.43 -0.97
N ILE A 262 6.26 23.32 -0.32
CA ILE A 262 5.57 22.84 0.90
C ILE A 262 5.79 23.83 2.06
N ILE A 263 7.01 24.31 2.26
CA ILE A 263 7.35 25.28 3.31
C ILE A 263 6.54 26.57 3.12
N GLU A 264 6.52 27.13 1.91
CA GLU A 264 5.71 28.32 1.60
C GLU A 264 4.24 28.10 1.95
N LEU A 265 3.68 26.93 1.62
CA LEU A 265 2.30 26.61 1.92
C LEU A 265 2.05 26.50 3.42
N LYS A 266 2.93 25.81 4.15
CA LYS A 266 2.87 25.66 5.61
C LYS A 266 2.88 27.02 6.33
N GLU A 267 3.69 27.97 5.85
CA GLU A 267 3.74 29.34 6.39
C GLU A 267 2.40 30.10 6.23
N ARG A 268 1.54 29.71 5.29
CA ARG A 268 0.18 30.28 5.13
C ARG A 268 -0.85 29.67 6.09
N TYR A 269 -0.53 28.54 6.71
CA TYR A 269 -1.38 27.84 7.66
C TYR A 269 -0.67 27.71 9.02
N PRO A 270 -0.32 28.83 9.69
CA PRO A 270 0.52 28.82 10.89
C PRO A 270 -0.14 28.14 12.11
N ASP A 271 -1.46 27.95 12.08
CA ASP A 271 -2.23 27.30 13.14
C ASP A 271 -2.33 25.78 12.96
N LEU A 272 -1.78 25.22 11.86
CA LEU A 272 -1.73 23.78 11.62
C LEU A 272 -0.36 23.23 12.01
N ASP A 273 -0.36 22.25 12.90
CA ASP A 273 0.79 21.37 13.10
C ASP A 273 0.85 20.35 11.95
N ILE A 274 2.00 20.20 11.30
CA ILE A 274 2.13 19.37 10.11
C ILE A 274 3.36 18.48 10.25
N GLY A 275 3.11 17.18 10.38
CA GLY A 275 4.11 16.12 10.33
C GLY A 275 4.02 15.33 9.03
N MET A 276 5.17 14.90 8.54
CA MET A 276 5.31 14.13 7.31
C MET A 276 6.30 12.98 7.48
N HIS A 277 6.04 11.89 6.78
CA HIS A 277 7.01 10.84 6.63
C HIS A 277 7.10 10.34 5.18
N ALA A 278 8.15 9.58 4.85
CA ALA A 278 8.27 8.95 3.54
C ALA A 278 9.13 7.68 3.60
N LEU A 279 9.13 6.91 2.50
CA LEU A 279 10.07 5.81 2.31
C LEU A 279 11.25 6.24 1.45
N THR A 280 12.44 5.73 1.77
CA THR A 280 13.67 6.01 1.02
C THR A 280 14.63 4.83 1.09
N ARG A 281 15.56 4.74 0.15
CA ARG A 281 16.75 3.92 0.34
C ARG A 281 17.79 4.66 1.19
N ALA A 282 18.62 3.89 1.90
CA ALA A 282 19.66 4.43 2.75
C ALA A 282 20.77 5.14 1.97
N ASP A 283 21.13 4.63 0.79
CA ASP A 283 22.12 5.25 -0.09
C ASP A 283 21.62 6.58 -0.67
N SER A 284 20.37 6.62 -1.13
CA SER A 284 19.71 7.84 -1.61
C SER A 284 19.64 8.91 -0.52
N TYR A 285 19.20 8.53 0.69
CA TYR A 285 19.16 9.41 1.86
C TYR A 285 20.56 9.97 2.18
N ASN A 286 21.56 9.09 2.31
CA ASN A 286 22.93 9.50 2.63
C ASN A 286 23.55 10.38 1.54
N ALA A 287 23.15 10.24 0.28
CA ALA A 287 23.60 11.10 -0.80
C ALA A 287 23.00 12.51 -0.69
N ALA A 288 21.68 12.61 -0.47
CA ALA A 288 20.96 13.88 -0.42
C ALA A 288 21.23 14.66 0.88
N MET A 289 21.15 14.01 2.04
CA MET A 289 21.17 14.64 3.36
C MET A 289 22.55 15.13 3.82
N ARG A 290 23.61 14.86 3.03
CA ARG A 290 24.91 15.52 3.19
C ARG A 290 24.85 17.02 2.90
N SER A 291 23.89 17.46 2.10
CA SER A 291 23.66 18.87 1.82
C SER A 291 22.91 19.51 2.99
N GLU A 292 23.55 20.47 3.67
CA GLU A 292 22.91 21.21 4.77
C GLU A 292 21.63 21.93 4.32
N HIS A 293 21.60 22.38 3.06
CA HIS A 293 20.42 23.02 2.48
C HIS A 293 19.26 22.04 2.33
N VAL A 294 19.50 20.84 1.80
CA VAL A 294 18.46 19.80 1.68
C VAL A 294 17.94 19.41 3.05
N ARG A 295 18.85 19.21 4.01
CA ARG A 295 18.51 18.90 5.40
C ARG A 295 17.62 19.98 6.03
N ASP A 296 17.96 21.26 5.88
CA ASP A 296 17.14 22.38 6.37
C ASP A 296 15.74 22.36 5.74
N LEU A 297 15.65 22.17 4.42
CA LEU A 297 14.37 22.12 3.72
C LEU A 297 13.49 20.96 4.19
N VAL A 298 14.06 19.76 4.36
CA VAL A 298 13.35 18.58 4.85
C VAL A 298 12.75 18.83 6.24
N LEU A 299 13.55 19.36 7.17
CA LEU A 299 13.10 19.66 8.53
C LEU A 299 12.03 20.76 8.56
N ARG A 300 12.23 21.84 7.79
CA ARG A 300 11.27 22.96 7.72
C ARG A 300 9.95 22.56 7.06
N ALA A 301 9.99 21.69 6.06
CA ALA A 301 8.79 21.15 5.44
C ALA A 301 7.94 20.44 6.51
N GLY A 302 8.57 19.74 7.45
CA GLY A 302 7.91 19.03 8.55
C GLY A 302 8.08 17.52 8.50
N PHE A 303 9.11 17.03 7.81
CA PHE A 303 9.44 15.61 7.88
C PHE A 303 10.01 15.26 9.25
N ASP A 304 9.48 14.21 9.86
CA ASP A 304 9.93 13.69 11.14
C ASP A 304 10.39 12.23 11.07
N ARG A 305 9.99 11.47 10.05
CA ARG A 305 10.30 10.05 9.91
C ARG A 305 10.62 9.65 8.48
N PHE A 306 11.57 8.72 8.34
CA PHE A 306 11.85 8.05 7.08
C PHE A 306 11.99 6.54 7.28
N GLY A 307 11.25 5.76 6.50
CA GLY A 307 11.37 4.30 6.46
C GLY A 307 12.40 3.83 5.44
N PHE A 308 13.28 2.94 5.87
CA PHE A 308 14.32 2.36 5.04
C PHE A 308 14.04 0.89 4.77
N GLY A 309 13.92 0.53 3.49
CA GLY A 309 13.98 -0.87 3.09
C GLY A 309 15.33 -1.45 3.48
N ALA A 310 15.39 -2.17 4.59
CA ALA A 310 16.57 -2.82 5.15
C ALA A 310 16.74 -4.26 4.63
N ASP A 311 15.78 -4.77 3.84
CA ASP A 311 15.77 -6.13 3.29
C ASP A 311 17.12 -6.56 2.72
N GLY A 312 17.59 -7.71 3.18
CA GLY A 312 18.85 -8.32 2.78
C GLY A 312 20.10 -7.68 3.36
N ALA A 313 20.02 -6.56 4.10
CA ALA A 313 21.21 -5.87 4.60
C ALA A 313 22.15 -6.74 5.46
N ALA A 314 21.64 -7.82 6.03
CA ALA A 314 22.44 -8.80 6.76
C ALA A 314 23.31 -9.70 5.86
N SER A 315 22.86 -10.00 4.63
CA SER A 315 23.52 -10.95 3.72
C SER A 315 23.65 -10.43 2.29
N VAL A 316 24.89 -10.38 1.78
CA VAL A 316 25.20 -9.98 0.39
C VAL A 316 24.53 -10.90 -0.63
N GLU A 317 24.39 -12.19 -0.30
CA GLU A 317 23.76 -13.19 -1.17
C GLU A 317 22.27 -12.88 -1.34
N VAL A 318 21.58 -12.60 -0.24
CA VAL A 318 20.18 -12.17 -0.19
C VAL A 318 19.99 -10.85 -0.96
N LEU A 319 20.86 -9.86 -0.76
CA LEU A 319 20.82 -8.59 -1.51
C LEU A 319 20.91 -8.76 -3.02
N ARG A 320 21.79 -9.67 -3.47
CA ARG A 320 21.97 -9.98 -4.89
C ARG A 320 20.75 -10.69 -5.46
N ALA A 321 20.17 -11.64 -4.72
CA ALA A 321 18.93 -12.32 -5.11
C ALA A 321 17.76 -11.32 -5.29
N MET A 322 17.67 -10.35 -4.38
CA MET A 322 16.67 -9.28 -4.41
C MET A 322 16.92 -8.22 -5.50
N ARG A 323 18.11 -8.22 -6.14
CA ARG A 323 18.54 -7.19 -7.11
C ARG A 323 18.50 -5.78 -6.53
N LYS A 324 18.84 -5.63 -5.25
CA LYS A 324 18.82 -4.33 -4.55
C LYS A 324 20.04 -3.46 -4.89
N HIS A 325 21.09 -4.05 -5.47
CA HIS A 325 22.30 -3.38 -5.95
C HIS A 325 22.90 -2.41 -4.91
N ALA A 326 23.02 -2.88 -3.66
CA ALA A 326 23.44 -2.10 -2.50
C ALA A 326 24.36 -2.93 -1.60
N ASP A 327 25.53 -3.29 -2.11
CA ASP A 327 26.49 -4.16 -1.39
C ASP A 327 26.97 -3.51 -0.06
N THR A 328 26.79 -2.20 0.11
CA THR A 328 27.09 -1.42 1.32
C THR A 328 25.86 -1.12 2.19
N LEU A 329 24.69 -1.72 1.91
CA LEU A 329 23.42 -1.34 2.54
C LEU A 329 23.48 -1.35 4.08
N ARG A 330 24.17 -2.32 4.68
CA ARG A 330 24.35 -2.38 6.14
C ARG A 330 25.03 -1.13 6.70
N SER A 331 26.16 -0.72 6.12
CA SER A 331 26.87 0.49 6.55
C SER A 331 26.08 1.75 6.21
N ASP A 332 25.37 1.76 5.09
CA ASP A 332 24.54 2.89 4.69
C ASP A 332 23.36 3.08 5.67
N LEU A 333 22.72 2.00 6.12
CA LEU A 333 21.67 2.04 7.14
C LEU A 333 22.17 2.60 8.46
N ILE A 334 23.30 2.10 8.98
CA ILE A 334 23.88 2.58 10.24
C ILE A 334 24.19 4.08 10.14
N THR A 335 24.77 4.51 9.01
CA THR A 335 25.08 5.93 8.75
C THR A 335 23.80 6.78 8.69
N ALA A 336 22.77 6.29 8.01
CA ALA A 336 21.50 7.00 7.89
C ALA A 336 20.80 7.14 9.24
N PHE A 337 20.75 6.06 10.03
CA PHE A 337 20.13 6.05 11.36
C PHE A 337 20.87 6.98 12.33
N GLN A 338 22.19 6.95 12.34
CA GLN A 338 23.00 7.88 13.13
C GLN A 338 22.71 9.33 12.75
N HIS A 339 22.70 9.64 11.45
CA HIS A 339 22.39 10.99 10.97
C HIS A 339 20.96 11.41 11.35
N MET A 340 19.99 10.50 11.33
CA MET A 340 18.61 10.81 11.73
C MET A 340 18.50 11.14 13.22
N GLU A 341 19.10 10.33 14.10
CA GLU A 341 19.14 10.63 15.54
C GLU A 341 19.80 11.97 15.84
N GLU A 342 20.93 12.27 15.19
CA GLU A 342 21.64 13.56 15.33
C GLU A 342 20.78 14.75 14.89
N ASN A 343 19.77 14.54 14.04
CA ASN A 343 18.87 15.56 13.53
C ASN A 343 17.42 15.43 14.04
N SER A 344 17.20 14.64 15.10
CA SER A 344 15.87 14.43 15.70
C SER A 344 14.81 13.90 14.72
N LEU A 345 15.23 13.08 13.76
CA LEU A 345 14.35 12.32 12.88
C LEU A 345 14.25 10.88 13.38
N THR A 346 13.09 10.26 13.22
CA THR A 346 12.81 8.86 13.55
C THR A 346 13.12 7.94 12.36
N PRO A 347 14.16 7.10 12.42
CA PRO A 347 14.41 6.11 11.38
C PRO A 347 13.49 4.90 11.58
N GLU A 348 12.81 4.46 10.52
CA GLU A 348 12.01 3.24 10.55
C GLU A 348 12.72 2.12 9.78
N ILE A 349 12.82 0.95 10.41
CA ILE A 349 13.33 -0.29 9.83
C ILE A 349 12.17 -0.94 9.07
N LEU A 350 12.20 -0.90 7.75
CA LEU A 350 11.29 -1.67 6.89
C LEU A 350 12.01 -2.95 6.42
N TYR A 351 11.60 -4.13 6.91
CA TYR A 351 12.30 -5.38 6.59
C TYR A 351 11.39 -6.49 6.08
N VAL A 352 11.84 -7.21 5.05
CA VAL A 352 11.20 -8.40 4.49
C VAL A 352 11.99 -9.68 4.81
N PHE A 353 11.38 -10.61 5.57
CA PHE A 353 11.96 -11.88 6.02
C PHE A 353 11.59 -13.05 5.11
N GLY A 354 12.53 -13.97 4.83
CA GLY A 354 12.18 -15.27 4.27
C GLY A 354 12.06 -15.25 2.75
N ILE A 355 12.93 -14.53 2.04
CA ILE A 355 13.03 -14.74 0.60
C ILE A 355 13.51 -16.18 0.33
N PRO A 356 13.37 -16.74 -0.89
CA PRO A 356 13.68 -18.15 -1.14
C PRO A 356 15.14 -18.51 -0.89
N GLU A 357 16.03 -17.52 -0.95
CA GLU A 357 17.45 -17.65 -0.67
C GLU A 357 17.83 -17.52 0.82
N ASP A 358 16.88 -17.17 1.70
CA ASP A 358 17.16 -17.09 3.14
C ASP A 358 17.42 -18.49 3.74
N THR A 359 18.37 -18.53 4.67
CA THR A 359 18.68 -19.68 5.54
C THR A 359 18.43 -19.30 6.99
N GLU A 360 18.50 -20.27 7.90
CA GLU A 360 18.44 -19.98 9.34
C GLU A 360 19.53 -18.97 9.76
N GLU A 361 20.73 -19.09 9.18
CA GLU A 361 21.84 -18.18 9.44
C GLU A 361 21.53 -16.76 8.96
N THR A 362 21.05 -16.58 7.72
CA THR A 362 20.75 -15.23 7.20
C THR A 362 19.57 -14.58 7.93
N LEU A 363 18.58 -15.37 8.38
CA LEU A 363 17.48 -14.89 9.21
C LEU A 363 17.95 -14.50 10.62
N ALA A 364 18.86 -15.27 11.22
CA ALA A 364 19.47 -14.94 12.50
C ALA A 364 20.29 -13.64 12.42
N GLU A 365 21.09 -13.46 11.36
CA GLU A 365 21.84 -12.24 11.11
C GLU A 365 20.93 -11.04 10.86
N THR A 366 19.83 -11.25 10.14
CA THR A 366 18.78 -10.26 9.92
C THR A 366 18.19 -9.77 11.24
N ARG A 367 17.77 -10.71 12.09
CA ARG A 367 17.25 -10.41 13.42
C ARG A 367 18.29 -9.64 14.22
N ALA A 368 19.54 -10.11 14.25
CA ALA A 368 20.62 -9.45 14.98
C ALA A 368 20.87 -8.02 14.51
N LEU A 369 20.83 -7.76 13.19
CA LEU A 369 20.96 -6.42 12.64
C LEU A 369 19.77 -5.53 13.05
N CYS A 370 18.53 -6.00 12.93
CA CYS A 370 17.36 -5.22 13.30
C CYS A 370 17.36 -4.90 14.80
N GLY A 371 17.69 -5.88 15.65
CA GLY A 371 17.87 -5.68 17.10
C GLY A 371 18.96 -4.65 17.39
N LEU A 372 20.12 -4.75 16.74
CA LEU A 372 21.20 -3.76 16.88
C LEU A 372 20.72 -2.35 16.53
N LEU A 373 19.98 -2.17 15.43
CA LEU A 373 19.46 -0.86 15.04
C LEU A 373 18.49 -0.30 16.10
N LEU A 374 17.56 -1.13 16.60
CA LEU A 374 16.61 -0.72 17.65
C LEU A 374 17.31 -0.37 18.98
N GLU A 375 18.30 -1.17 19.38
CA GLU A 375 19.03 -0.99 20.63
C GLU A 375 19.98 0.22 20.57
N THR A 376 20.59 0.47 19.41
CA THR A 376 21.57 1.55 19.23
C THR A 376 20.90 2.91 19.01
N PHE A 377 19.74 2.94 18.36
CA PHE A 377 19.06 4.17 17.96
C PHE A 377 17.68 4.25 18.65
N PRO A 378 17.57 4.91 19.82
CA PRO A 378 16.39 4.84 20.67
C PRO A 378 15.10 5.43 20.07
N SER A 379 15.19 6.30 19.07
CA SER A 379 14.03 6.82 18.36
C SER A 379 13.55 5.90 17.23
N SER A 380 14.33 4.87 16.88
CA SER A 380 14.03 4.01 15.73
C SER A 380 12.79 3.14 15.94
N GLU A 381 12.11 2.83 14.84
CA GLU A 381 10.88 2.04 14.82
C GLU A 381 11.03 0.83 13.90
N TYR A 382 10.18 -0.19 14.09
CA TYR A 382 10.27 -1.45 13.35
C TYR A 382 8.96 -1.79 12.64
N ARG A 383 9.10 -2.10 11.34
CA ARG A 383 8.06 -2.58 10.44
C ARG A 383 8.57 -3.80 9.67
N GLY A 384 8.12 -4.98 10.06
CA GLY A 384 8.64 -6.26 9.55
C GLY A 384 7.58 -7.14 8.92
N PHE A 385 7.91 -7.74 7.79
CA PHE A 385 6.98 -8.49 6.97
C PHE A 385 7.58 -9.79 6.43
N PRO A 386 6.85 -10.92 6.44
CA PRO A 386 7.28 -12.10 5.71
C PRO A 386 7.21 -11.87 4.19
N ALA A 387 8.20 -12.37 3.45
CA ALA A 387 8.35 -12.18 2.01
C ALA A 387 7.19 -12.77 1.22
N LYS A 388 6.78 -12.06 0.18
CA LYS A 388 5.79 -12.50 -0.81
C LYS A 388 6.43 -12.36 -2.18
N ASN A 389 7.06 -13.43 -2.66
CA ASN A 389 7.88 -13.35 -3.86
C ASN A 389 7.03 -13.29 -5.12
N GLU A 390 5.91 -14.00 -5.16
CA GLU A 390 5.00 -14.10 -6.30
C GLU A 390 3.69 -13.35 -6.03
N ILE A 391 3.64 -12.09 -6.43
CA ILE A 391 2.42 -11.26 -6.37
C ILE A 391 2.05 -10.76 -7.77
N PRO A 392 0.76 -10.67 -8.14
CA PRO A 392 0.37 -10.24 -9.48
C PRO A 392 0.72 -8.78 -9.83
N GLY A 393 1.26 -8.01 -8.88
CA GLY A 393 1.87 -6.71 -9.15
C GLY A 393 3.33 -6.78 -9.62
N ASN A 394 4.07 -7.87 -9.37
CA ASN A 394 5.53 -7.90 -9.59
C ASN A 394 5.96 -8.81 -10.75
N ALA A 395 7.27 -8.78 -11.07
CA ALA A 395 7.82 -9.53 -12.19
C ALA A 395 7.78 -11.06 -12.00
N ASN A 396 7.71 -11.54 -10.76
CA ASN A 396 7.76 -12.97 -10.43
C ASN A 396 6.42 -13.68 -10.65
N TRP A 397 5.29 -12.95 -10.76
CA TRP A 397 3.99 -13.55 -11.06
C TRP A 397 3.98 -14.44 -12.32
N ASN A 398 4.80 -14.09 -13.31
CA ASN A 398 4.88 -14.84 -14.56
C ASN A 398 6.15 -15.71 -14.65
N ARG A 399 6.84 -15.94 -13.52
CA ARG A 399 8.06 -16.76 -13.46
C ARG A 399 7.75 -18.21 -13.82
N LYS A 400 8.67 -18.84 -14.56
CA LYS A 400 8.62 -20.27 -14.85
C LYS A 400 8.71 -21.07 -13.54
N GLY A 401 7.83 -22.05 -13.37
CA GLY A 401 7.73 -22.88 -12.17
C GLY A 401 6.66 -22.39 -11.18
N TRP A 402 6.43 -21.08 -11.11
CA TRP A 402 5.27 -20.53 -10.40
C TRP A 402 4.02 -20.55 -11.28
N ARG A 403 4.12 -20.05 -12.51
CA ARG A 403 2.95 -20.02 -13.41
C ARG A 403 2.47 -21.44 -13.71
N GLY A 404 1.26 -21.73 -13.23
CA GLY A 404 0.61 -23.03 -13.35
C GLY A 404 0.93 -24.01 -12.20
N SER A 405 1.63 -23.58 -11.16
CA SER A 405 1.77 -24.36 -9.92
C SER A 405 0.43 -24.54 -9.21
N ALA A 406 0.38 -25.44 -8.23
CA ALA A 406 -0.84 -25.69 -7.45
C ALA A 406 -1.27 -24.44 -6.65
N GLU A 407 -0.30 -23.70 -6.10
CA GLU A 407 -0.51 -22.47 -5.33
C GLU A 407 -1.03 -21.35 -6.24
N HIS A 408 -0.43 -21.19 -7.43
CA HIS A 408 -0.89 -20.24 -8.43
C HIS A 408 -2.33 -20.53 -8.86
N LEU A 409 -2.65 -21.78 -9.18
CA LEU A 409 -4.00 -22.16 -9.59
C LEU A 409 -5.02 -21.97 -8.46
N ARG A 410 -4.64 -22.30 -7.22
CA ARG A 410 -5.48 -22.09 -6.03
C ARG A 410 -5.86 -20.62 -5.83
N LEU A 411 -4.92 -19.69 -6.01
CA LEU A 411 -5.23 -18.26 -5.95
C LEU A 411 -6.29 -17.84 -6.99
N LEU A 412 -6.22 -18.40 -8.20
CA LEU A 412 -7.15 -18.08 -9.28
C LEU A 412 -8.53 -18.70 -9.07
N ASP A 413 -8.60 -19.89 -8.48
CA ASP A 413 -9.85 -20.64 -8.25
C ASP A 413 -10.54 -20.24 -6.94
N GLU A 414 -9.78 -19.81 -5.94
CA GLU A 414 -10.25 -19.42 -4.62
C GLU A 414 -9.69 -18.03 -4.26
N PRO A 415 -10.31 -16.92 -4.73
CA PRO A 415 -9.76 -15.57 -4.56
C PRO A 415 -9.52 -15.13 -3.11
N ASP A 416 -10.10 -15.80 -2.11
CA ASP A 416 -9.84 -15.53 -0.69
C ASP A 416 -8.39 -15.82 -0.29
N TYR A 417 -7.68 -16.70 -1.02
CA TYR A 417 -6.27 -16.96 -0.78
C TYR A 417 -5.37 -15.78 -1.18
N PHE A 418 -5.86 -14.78 -1.91
CA PHE A 418 -5.07 -13.57 -2.17
C PHE A 418 -4.74 -12.81 -0.88
N LEU A 419 -5.53 -12.97 0.20
CA LEU A 419 -5.18 -12.46 1.53
C LEU A 419 -3.82 -12.96 2.02
N ASN A 420 -3.41 -14.18 1.62
CA ASN A 420 -2.12 -14.74 1.98
C ASN A 420 -0.92 -14.05 1.33
N LEU A 421 -1.17 -13.21 0.33
CA LEU A 421 -0.15 -12.40 -0.34
C LEU A 421 0.01 -11.01 0.29
N GLY A 422 -0.65 -10.75 1.42
CA GLY A 422 -0.40 -9.58 2.23
C GLY A 422 0.96 -9.58 2.89
N PHE A 423 1.58 -8.41 2.99
CA PHE A 423 2.89 -8.27 3.64
C PHE A 423 2.78 -8.49 5.14
N GLU A 424 1.68 -8.06 5.75
CA GLU A 424 1.35 -8.29 7.15
C GLU A 424 1.05 -9.78 7.44
N THR A 425 0.68 -10.56 6.43
CA THR A 425 0.31 -11.96 6.65
C THR A 425 1.53 -12.85 6.88
N LEU A 426 1.47 -13.69 7.93
CA LEU A 426 2.48 -14.70 8.21
C LEU A 426 2.78 -15.59 6.99
N ALA A 427 4.00 -16.14 6.95
CA ALA A 427 4.38 -17.15 5.97
C ALA A 427 3.36 -18.30 5.99
N ASN A 428 2.99 -18.78 4.80
CA ASN A 428 1.85 -19.67 4.59
C ASN A 428 2.10 -20.59 3.40
N GLU A 429 1.21 -21.57 3.17
CA GLU A 429 1.37 -22.56 2.10
C GLU A 429 1.52 -21.97 0.68
N ILE A 430 1.05 -20.73 0.44
CA ILE A 430 1.20 -20.04 -0.85
C ILE A 430 2.56 -19.37 -0.98
N SER A 431 2.96 -18.60 0.03
CA SER A 431 4.21 -17.82 0.00
C SER A 431 5.46 -18.66 0.30
N HIS A 432 5.30 -19.67 1.15
CA HIS A 432 6.36 -20.56 1.64
C HIS A 432 5.81 -22.00 1.68
N PRO A 433 5.80 -22.70 0.54
CA PRO A 433 5.23 -24.05 0.46
C PRO A 433 5.93 -25.06 1.37
N ASP A 434 7.26 -24.94 1.51
CA ASP A 434 8.05 -25.78 2.42
C ASP A 434 7.66 -25.52 3.90
N PRO A 435 7.19 -26.56 4.63
CA PRO A 435 6.75 -26.38 6.02
C PRO A 435 7.84 -25.93 6.99
N ALA A 436 9.08 -26.42 6.82
CA ALA A 436 10.17 -26.09 7.72
C ALA A 436 10.59 -24.63 7.54
N MET A 437 10.74 -24.19 6.28
CA MET A 437 11.00 -22.80 5.94
C MET A 437 9.89 -21.88 6.46
N ARG A 438 8.62 -22.28 6.29
CA ARG A 438 7.48 -21.50 6.77
C ARG A 438 7.51 -21.28 8.28
N LEU A 439 7.72 -22.34 9.06
CA LEU A 439 7.81 -22.24 10.52
C LEU A 439 9.00 -21.38 10.95
N MET A 440 10.15 -21.55 10.31
CA MET A 440 11.35 -20.76 10.57
C MET A 440 11.15 -19.27 10.30
N VAL A 441 10.57 -18.91 9.15
CA VAL A 441 10.29 -17.50 8.81
C VAL A 441 9.30 -16.89 9.80
N ASN A 442 8.24 -17.62 10.15
CA ASN A 442 7.27 -17.16 11.14
C ASN A 442 7.90 -16.99 12.52
N HIS A 443 8.79 -17.89 12.93
CA HIS A 443 9.54 -17.78 14.17
C HIS A 443 10.32 -16.46 14.24
N TYR A 444 11.17 -16.18 13.24
CA TYR A 444 11.98 -14.94 13.23
C TYR A 444 11.15 -13.67 13.08
N ALA A 445 10.08 -13.70 12.27
CA ALA A 445 9.21 -12.54 12.11
C ALA A 445 8.48 -12.20 13.43
N VAL A 446 7.99 -13.20 14.15
CA VAL A 446 7.32 -13.01 15.45
C VAL A 446 8.32 -12.64 16.53
N ASP A 447 9.49 -13.27 16.61
CA ASP A 447 10.55 -12.93 17.58
C ASP A 447 10.97 -11.46 17.46
N MET A 448 11.25 -11.00 16.24
CA MET A 448 11.65 -9.61 16.01
C MET A 448 10.51 -8.64 16.32
N SER A 449 9.26 -8.99 15.98
CA SER A 449 8.09 -8.18 16.33
C SER A 449 7.86 -8.11 17.84
N MET A 450 8.13 -9.20 18.56
CA MET A 450 8.05 -9.25 20.03
C MET A 450 9.11 -8.36 20.65
N HIS A 451 10.36 -8.46 20.20
CA HIS A 451 11.43 -7.60 20.67
C HIS A 451 11.12 -6.10 20.46
N ALA A 452 10.61 -5.73 19.28
CA ALA A 452 10.16 -4.36 19.01
C ALA A 452 8.95 -3.96 19.88
N HIS A 453 8.04 -4.90 20.17
CA HIS A 453 6.88 -4.69 21.03
C HIS A 453 7.27 -4.40 22.48
N GLU A 454 8.22 -5.15 23.05
CA GLU A 454 8.76 -4.92 24.40
C GLU A 454 9.37 -3.52 24.55
N LEU A 455 9.94 -3.00 23.46
CA LEU A 455 10.49 -1.64 23.39
C LEU A 455 9.42 -0.56 23.11
N GLY A 456 8.19 -0.93 22.79
CA GLY A 456 7.12 -0.02 22.41
C GLY A 456 7.28 0.60 21.01
N ARG A 457 8.01 -0.07 20.11
CA ARG A 457 8.48 0.48 18.82
C ARG A 457 8.06 -0.33 17.59
N VAL A 458 7.12 -1.27 17.76
CA VAL A 458 6.52 -2.00 16.64
C VAL A 458 5.45 -1.15 15.95
N ARG A 459 5.50 -1.07 14.61
CA ARG A 459 4.53 -0.33 13.78
C ARG A 459 3.69 -1.21 12.86
N SER A 460 4.12 -2.45 12.62
CA SER A 460 3.33 -3.45 11.90
C SER A 460 3.04 -4.68 12.73
N TYR A 461 1.83 -5.20 12.62
CA TYR A 461 1.41 -6.41 13.31
C TYR A 461 1.10 -7.53 12.31
N LEU A 462 1.58 -8.73 12.65
CA LEU A 462 1.45 -9.89 11.78
C LEU A 462 0.04 -10.48 11.85
N THR A 463 -0.55 -10.80 10.69
CA THR A 463 -1.88 -11.39 10.60
C THR A 463 -1.83 -12.89 10.33
N VAL A 464 -2.87 -13.60 10.75
CA VAL A 464 -3.01 -15.04 10.52
C VAL A 464 -3.45 -15.30 9.07
N PRO A 465 -2.82 -16.25 8.34
CA PRO A 465 -3.17 -16.57 6.96
C PRO A 465 -4.47 -17.37 6.86
N VAL A 466 -5.06 -17.37 5.66
CA VAL A 466 -6.01 -18.40 5.24
C VAL A 466 -5.24 -19.71 5.04
N SER A 467 -5.55 -20.74 5.81
CA SER A 467 -4.82 -22.00 5.79
C SER A 467 -5.76 -23.20 5.68
N ARG A 468 -5.23 -24.33 5.21
CA ARG A 468 -5.97 -25.59 5.25
C ARG A 468 -6.17 -26.04 6.71
N PRO A 469 -7.27 -26.75 7.02
CA PRO A 469 -7.41 -27.43 8.31
C PRO A 469 -6.17 -28.28 8.61
N GLY A 470 -5.57 -28.07 9.79
CA GLY A 470 -4.37 -28.78 10.23
C GLY A 470 -3.04 -28.28 9.67
N ALA A 471 -3.02 -27.23 8.84
CA ALA A 471 -1.77 -26.63 8.40
C ALA A 471 -1.07 -25.92 9.58
N GLU A 472 0.19 -26.30 9.83
CA GLU A 472 1.02 -25.66 10.84
C GLU A 472 1.41 -24.25 10.38
N ILE A 473 0.98 -23.26 11.17
CA ILE A 473 1.29 -21.83 10.98
C ILE A 473 2.51 -21.46 11.85
N MET A 474 2.53 -21.93 13.10
CA MET A 474 3.58 -21.66 14.09
C MET A 474 3.64 -22.81 15.10
N ASP A 475 4.78 -22.96 15.76
CA ASP A 475 4.90 -23.86 16.92
C ASP A 475 4.43 -23.17 18.22
N GLU A 476 4.33 -23.94 19.31
CA GLU A 476 3.86 -23.42 20.61
C GLU A 476 4.77 -22.31 21.17
N HIS A 477 6.08 -22.37 20.90
CA HIS A 477 7.02 -21.34 21.33
C HIS A 477 6.72 -20.00 20.64
N THR A 478 6.63 -20.02 19.32
CA THR A 478 6.32 -18.85 18.50
C THR A 478 4.91 -18.32 18.80
N LEU A 479 3.95 -19.21 19.03
CA LEU A 479 2.60 -18.83 19.45
C LEU A 479 2.58 -18.13 20.81
N GLY A 480 3.47 -18.48 21.75
CA GLY A 480 3.60 -17.79 23.03
C GLY A 480 3.86 -16.29 22.84
N ALA A 481 4.88 -15.94 22.05
CA ALA A 481 5.21 -14.56 21.72
C ALA A 481 4.09 -13.87 20.91
N PHE A 482 3.49 -14.57 19.95
CA PHE A 482 2.37 -14.03 19.17
C PHE A 482 1.16 -13.68 20.06
N ARG A 483 0.82 -14.53 21.04
CA ARG A 483 -0.26 -14.26 22.01
C ARG A 483 0.01 -13.02 22.84
N GLU A 484 1.26 -12.81 23.25
CA GLU A 484 1.64 -11.64 24.05
C GLU A 484 1.44 -10.34 23.28
N ILE A 485 1.94 -10.27 22.05
CA ILE A 485 1.72 -9.12 21.15
C ILE A 485 0.21 -8.92 20.91
N THR A 486 -0.51 -10.01 20.64
CA THR A 486 -1.95 -9.97 20.32
C THR A 486 -2.81 -9.56 21.52
N ALA A 487 -2.39 -9.90 22.74
CA ALA A 487 -3.10 -9.54 23.96
C ALA A 487 -3.21 -8.02 24.14
N HIS A 488 -2.28 -7.25 23.57
CA HIS A 488 -2.29 -5.79 23.63
C HIS A 488 -3.52 -5.16 22.97
N TYR A 489 -3.97 -5.70 21.83
CA TYR A 489 -5.07 -5.14 21.04
C TYR A 489 -6.31 -6.03 20.98
N ALA A 490 -6.18 -7.32 21.34
CA ALA A 490 -7.28 -8.28 21.34
C ALA A 490 -7.25 -9.21 22.57
N PRO A 491 -7.25 -8.68 23.81
CA PRO A 491 -7.10 -9.49 25.02
C PRO A 491 -8.17 -10.58 25.18
N GLY A 492 -9.37 -10.36 24.65
CA GLY A 492 -10.46 -11.33 24.69
C GLY A 492 -10.32 -12.51 23.71
N LEU A 493 -9.39 -12.44 22.75
CA LEU A 493 -9.22 -13.47 21.69
C LEU A 493 -8.02 -14.40 21.93
N VAL A 494 -7.15 -14.09 22.89
CA VAL A 494 -5.88 -14.82 23.09
C VAL A 494 -5.94 -15.91 24.17
N ALA A 495 -6.93 -15.85 25.07
CA ALA A 495 -6.95 -16.69 26.27
C ALA A 495 -7.03 -18.20 25.99
N ASP A 496 -7.73 -18.58 24.92
CA ASP A 496 -7.90 -19.96 24.47
C ASP A 496 -7.22 -20.23 23.12
N LEU A 497 -6.41 -19.30 22.63
CA LEU A 497 -5.71 -19.47 21.35
C LEU A 497 -4.73 -20.64 21.48
N ASP A 498 -4.68 -21.54 20.50
CA ASP A 498 -3.72 -22.65 20.43
C ASP A 498 -3.34 -22.93 18.97
N THR A 499 -2.33 -23.77 18.75
CA THR A 499 -1.88 -24.11 17.40
C THR A 499 -2.96 -24.81 16.56
N GLY A 500 -3.93 -25.46 17.20
CA GLY A 500 -5.06 -26.15 16.54
C GLY A 500 -6.23 -25.26 16.15
N ASN A 501 -6.35 -24.05 16.73
CA ASN A 501 -7.51 -23.18 16.52
C ASN A 501 -7.20 -21.81 15.86
N LEU A 502 -5.92 -21.46 15.65
CA LEU A 502 -5.49 -20.23 14.97
C LEU A 502 -6.26 -19.93 13.68
N ALA A 503 -6.35 -20.91 12.78
CA ALA A 503 -7.00 -20.75 11.49
C ALA A 503 -8.50 -20.43 11.62
N ALA A 504 -9.19 -21.06 12.58
CA ALA A 504 -10.60 -20.82 12.85
C ALA A 504 -10.84 -19.43 13.49
N ARG A 505 -9.85 -18.91 14.22
CA ARG A 505 -9.89 -17.58 14.87
C ARG A 505 -9.42 -16.44 13.97
N ARG A 506 -8.89 -16.73 12.77
CA ARG A 506 -8.28 -15.77 11.82
C ARG A 506 -9.07 -14.47 11.67
N ALA A 507 -10.35 -14.56 11.29
CA ALA A 507 -11.15 -13.37 10.97
C ALA A 507 -11.28 -12.44 12.18
N ALA A 508 -11.56 -12.99 13.36
CA ALA A 508 -11.66 -12.20 14.59
C ALA A 508 -10.31 -11.59 15.00
N LEU A 509 -9.22 -12.35 14.90
CA LEU A 509 -7.87 -11.88 15.22
C LEU A 509 -7.44 -10.75 14.27
N ASN A 510 -7.55 -10.97 12.96
CA ASN A 510 -7.12 -10.02 11.95
C ASN A 510 -7.96 -8.73 11.95
N ALA A 511 -9.26 -8.81 12.29
CA ALA A 511 -10.11 -7.63 12.43
C ALA A 511 -9.79 -6.81 13.70
N ALA A 512 -9.09 -7.40 14.68
CA ALA A 512 -8.69 -6.72 15.90
C ALA A 512 -7.30 -6.09 15.80
N ILE A 513 -6.47 -6.52 14.84
CA ILE A 513 -5.14 -5.97 14.59
C ILE A 513 -5.24 -4.49 14.21
N PRO A 514 -4.50 -3.58 14.88
CA PRO A 514 -4.34 -2.22 14.40
C PRO A 514 -3.70 -2.28 13.02
N LYS A 515 -4.28 -1.58 12.05
CA LYS A 515 -3.62 -1.38 10.77
C LYS A 515 -2.30 -0.66 11.00
N ASP A 516 -1.33 -0.95 10.14
CA ASP A 516 -0.03 -0.28 10.17
C ASP A 516 -0.22 1.24 10.29
N TYR A 517 0.42 1.83 11.30
CA TYR A 517 0.47 3.28 11.56
C TYR A 517 1.63 3.97 10.84
#